data_AF-A0A843SJD7-F1
#
_entry.id   AF-A0A843SJD7-F1
#
_cell.length_a   1.000
_cell.length_b   1.000
_cell.length_c   1.000
_cell.angle_alpha   90.00
_cell.angle_beta   90.00
_cell.angle_gamma   90.00
#
_symmetry.space_group_name_H-M   'P 1'
#
loop_
_entity.id
_entity.type
_entity.pdbx_description
1 polymer ?
#
loop_
_entity_poly.entity_id
_entity_poly.type
_entity_poly.pdbx_seq_one_letter_code
_entity_poly.pdbx_strand_id
1 'polypeptide(L)'
;MRPSCGWTPAIRQATSGRPPSTWSRCSNGTALASSRSNPNPNRVNVVARLKGNGAKRPLLLMAHTDVVTVDPRKWTFPPFSATRDGGYVYGRGAIDDKDNVVAALMTMLMLKRLNVPLDRDVIFLAEAGDEGTTRVGIQ
;
A
#
# COMPACT_ATOMS: atom_id res chain seq x y z
N MET A 1 9.65 -31.89 13.33
CA MET A 1 10.08 -30.53 12.91
C MET A 1 9.00 -29.94 12.02
N ARG A 2 8.23 -28.96 12.52
CA ARG A 2 7.17 -28.28 11.77
C ARG A 2 7.74 -26.96 11.22
N PRO A 3 7.49 -26.56 9.96
CA PRO A 3 7.81 -25.22 9.52
C PRO A 3 6.80 -24.25 10.12
N SER A 4 7.23 -23.42 11.06
CA SER A 4 6.41 -22.36 11.66
C SER A 4 6.32 -21.15 10.71
N CYS A 5 5.65 -21.31 9.57
CA CYS A 5 5.12 -20.16 8.83
C CYS A 5 3.78 -19.77 9.46
N GLY A 6 3.84 -19.05 10.58
CA GLY A 6 2.70 -18.32 11.08
C GLY A 6 2.51 -17.07 10.24
N TRP A 7 1.52 -17.06 9.35
CA TRP A 7 0.86 -15.83 8.93
C TRP A 7 0.19 -15.22 10.17
N THR A 8 0.98 -14.61 11.04
CA THR A 8 0.44 -13.63 11.97
C THR A 8 0.19 -12.38 11.14
N PRO A 9 -1.03 -11.83 11.07
CA PRO A 9 -1.20 -10.52 10.47
C PRO A 9 -0.30 -9.58 11.27
N ALA A 10 0.74 -9.04 10.64
CA ALA A 10 1.58 -8.00 11.22
C ALA A 10 0.82 -6.66 11.29
N ILE A 11 -0.47 -6.72 11.59
CA ILE A 11 -1.29 -5.67 12.18
C ILE A 11 -1.42 -6.03 13.67
N ARG A 12 -0.29 -6.24 14.35
CA ARG A 12 -0.24 -6.02 15.80
C ARG A 12 0.28 -4.61 15.98
N GLN A 13 -0.58 -3.80 16.56
CA GLN A 13 -0.37 -2.43 16.98
C GLN A 13 1.09 -2.15 17.34
N ALA A 14 1.63 -1.10 16.77
CA ALA A 14 2.81 -0.42 17.28
C ALA A 14 2.46 0.24 18.64
N THR A 15 2.30 -0.56 19.70
CA THR A 15 2.14 -0.08 21.09
C THR A 15 3.47 0.21 21.79
N SER A 16 4.63 -0.02 21.15
CA SER A 16 5.91 0.41 21.71
C SER A 16 6.34 1.72 21.06
N GLY A 17 6.56 2.77 21.86
CA GLY A 17 6.98 4.13 21.49
C GLY A 17 8.27 4.22 20.67
N ARG A 18 8.24 3.72 19.43
CA ARG A 18 9.31 3.79 18.45
C ARG A 18 9.19 5.07 17.62
N PRO A 19 10.33 5.73 17.30
CA PRO A 19 10.37 6.99 16.57
C PRO A 19 9.69 6.89 15.18
N PRO A 20 9.24 8.04 14.62
CA PRO A 20 8.29 8.12 13.50
C PRO A 20 8.75 7.50 12.16
N SER A 21 10.03 7.12 12.02
CA SER A 21 10.64 6.60 10.79
C SER A 21 11.22 5.19 10.93
N THR A 22 10.59 4.32 11.72
CA THR A 22 11.11 2.95 11.92
C THR A 22 10.83 2.04 10.71
N TRP A 23 11.83 1.93 9.83
CA TRP A 23 11.88 0.89 8.80
C TRP A 23 11.94 -0.49 9.46
N SER A 24 10.88 -1.27 9.35
CA SER A 24 10.91 -2.66 9.80
C SER A 24 11.44 -3.52 8.64
N ARG A 25 12.68 -3.99 8.77
CA ARG A 25 13.26 -4.90 7.79
C ARG A 25 12.55 -6.26 7.92
N CYS A 26 11.72 -6.64 6.95
CA CYS A 26 11.36 -8.04 6.80
C CYS A 26 12.60 -8.79 6.30
N SER A 27 12.99 -9.83 7.02
CA SER A 27 14.14 -10.69 6.70
C SER A 27 13.88 -11.43 5.38
N ASN A 28 14.23 -10.80 4.25
CA ASN A 28 14.57 -11.39 2.94
C ASN A 28 14.75 -10.33 1.83
N GLY A 29 15.20 -9.11 2.18
CA GLY A 29 15.51 -8.05 1.21
C GLY A 29 14.33 -7.17 0.77
N THR A 30 13.12 -7.45 1.25
CA THR A 30 11.99 -6.50 1.17
C THR A 30 11.99 -5.66 2.43
N ALA A 31 12.20 -4.35 2.29
CA ALA A 31 11.98 -3.42 3.40
C ALA A 31 10.54 -2.92 3.32
N LEU A 32 9.72 -3.23 4.32
CA LEU A 32 8.37 -2.66 4.48
C LEU A 32 8.43 -1.67 5.64
N ALA A 33 8.24 -0.39 5.33
CA ALA A 33 8.14 0.65 6.33
C ALA A 33 6.74 1.24 6.28
N SER A 34 6.04 1.22 7.42
CA SER A 34 4.98 2.17 7.67
C SER A 34 5.64 3.51 8.03
N SER A 35 5.58 4.51 7.18
CA SER A 35 6.00 5.86 7.59
C SER A 35 4.85 6.53 8.32
N ARG A 36 5.05 6.85 9.60
CA ARG A 36 4.17 7.75 10.35
C ARG A 36 4.49 9.20 10.00
N SER A 37 4.56 9.53 8.70
CA SER A 37 4.65 10.92 8.27
C SER A 37 3.33 11.67 8.53
N ASN A 38 2.25 10.96 8.84
CA ASN A 38 0.95 11.52 9.17
C ASN A 38 0.76 11.73 10.69
N PRO A 39 0.36 12.92 11.15
CA PRO A 39 -0.03 13.15 12.54
C PRO A 39 -1.31 12.38 12.96
N ASN A 40 -2.09 11.85 12.01
CA ASN A 40 -3.26 11.04 12.30
C ASN A 40 -2.90 9.53 12.38
N PRO A 41 -2.97 8.89 13.56
CA PRO A 41 -2.62 7.47 13.72
C PRO A 41 -3.55 6.52 12.95
N ASN A 42 -4.71 7.00 12.49
CA ASN A 42 -5.67 6.21 11.72
C ASN A 42 -5.47 6.29 10.20
N ARG A 43 -4.51 7.09 9.71
CA ARG A 43 -4.21 7.26 8.29
C ARG A 43 -2.71 7.10 8.05
N VAL A 44 -2.26 5.87 7.84
CA VAL A 44 -0.82 5.55 7.74
C VAL A 44 -0.43 5.30 6.30
N ASN A 45 0.67 5.91 5.87
CA ASN A 45 1.27 5.62 4.57
C ASN A 45 2.04 4.29 4.63
N VAL A 46 1.89 3.47 3.59
CA VAL A 46 2.60 2.20 3.46
C VAL A 46 3.69 2.33 2.42
N VAL A 47 4.94 2.12 2.83
CA VAL A 47 6.11 2.16 1.94
C VAL A 47 6.76 0.80 1.87
N ALA A 48 7.00 0.28 0.68
CA ALA A 48 7.81 -0.92 0.47
C ALA A 48 8.95 -0.64 -0.50
N ARG A 49 10.09 -1.30 -0.34
CA ARG A 49 11.21 -1.19 -1.27
C ARG A 49 11.79 -2.56 -1.61
N LEU A 50 11.95 -2.79 -2.90
CA LEU A 50 12.81 -3.84 -3.46
C LEU A 50 14.11 -3.18 -3.91
N LYS A 51 15.25 -3.72 -3.45
CA LYS A 51 16.56 -3.19 -3.80
C LYS A 51 17.01 -3.70 -5.17
N GLY A 52 17.52 -2.78 -5.99
CA GLY A 52 18.28 -3.13 -7.18
C GLY A 52 19.79 -3.12 -6.92
N ASN A 53 20.57 -3.23 -7.99
CA ASN A 53 22.04 -3.12 -7.93
C ASN A 53 22.56 -1.68 -7.82
N GLY A 54 21.67 -0.68 -7.88
CA GLY A 54 22.03 0.74 -7.75
C GLY A 54 22.57 1.40 -9.03
N ALA A 55 22.54 0.74 -10.18
CA ALA A 55 23.03 1.31 -11.44
C ALA A 55 22.18 2.48 -11.95
N LYS A 56 20.89 2.53 -11.60
CA LYS A 56 19.95 3.58 -12.02
C LYS A 56 19.17 4.17 -10.84
N ARG A 57 18.61 5.36 -11.07
CA ARG A 57 17.76 6.07 -10.10
C ARG A 57 16.52 5.24 -9.71
N PRO A 58 16.08 5.29 -8.44
CA PRO A 58 14.89 4.56 -7.98
C PRO A 58 13.63 4.93 -8.77
N LEU A 59 12.73 3.96 -8.91
CA LEU A 59 11.38 4.14 -9.45
C LEU A 59 10.36 4.10 -8.31
N LEU A 60 9.46 5.09 -8.27
CA LEU A 60 8.35 5.14 -7.32
C LEU A 60 7.05 4.72 -8.03
N LEU A 61 6.39 3.71 -7.47
CA LEU A 61 5.03 3.30 -7.79
C LEU A 61 4.13 3.83 -6.66
N MET A 62 3.39 4.89 -6.95
CA MET A 62 2.56 5.60 -5.97
C MET A 62 1.09 5.49 -6.34
N ALA A 63 0.25 5.33 -5.32
CA ALA A 63 -1.21 5.34 -5.41
C ALA A 63 -1.78 5.74 -4.03
N HIS A 64 -3.06 6.14 -3.95
CA HIS A 64 -3.69 6.49 -2.68
C HIS A 64 -4.81 5.54 -2.27
N THR A 65 -5.09 5.52 -0.96
CA THR A 65 -5.97 4.54 -0.32
C THR A 65 -7.25 5.14 0.24
N ASP A 66 -7.27 6.45 0.47
CA ASP A 66 -8.48 7.17 0.81
C ASP A 66 -9.34 7.42 -0.43
N VAL A 67 -10.61 7.70 -0.19
CA VAL A 67 -11.63 7.86 -1.21
C VAL A 67 -12.58 8.97 -0.78
N VAL A 68 -13.16 9.71 -1.73
CA VAL A 68 -14.22 10.67 -1.39
C VAL A 68 -15.47 10.02 -0.76
N THR A 69 -16.29 10.86 -0.13
CA THR A 69 -17.58 10.48 0.46
C THR A 69 -18.58 9.99 -0.60
N VAL A 70 -19.62 9.29 -0.15
CA VAL A 70 -20.67 8.72 -1.00
C VAL A 70 -22.05 8.99 -0.40
N ASP A 71 -23.05 9.20 -1.26
CA ASP A 71 -24.47 9.09 -0.90
C ASP A 71 -24.98 7.73 -1.39
N PRO A 72 -25.19 6.73 -0.50
CA PRO A 72 -25.58 5.38 -0.91
C PRO A 72 -26.87 5.31 -1.74
N ARG A 73 -27.77 6.30 -1.62
CA ARG A 73 -29.05 6.33 -2.34
C ARG A 73 -28.89 6.58 -3.84
N LYS A 74 -27.74 7.13 -4.26
CA LYS A 74 -27.43 7.39 -5.67
C LYS A 74 -26.74 6.22 -6.36
N TRP A 75 -26.51 5.12 -5.65
CA TRP A 75 -25.79 3.97 -6.17
C TRP A 75 -26.74 2.83 -6.52
N THR A 76 -26.51 2.20 -7.67
CA THR A 76 -27.20 0.97 -8.09
C THR A 76 -26.82 -0.23 -7.22
N PHE A 77 -25.57 -0.25 -6.72
CA PHE A 77 -25.05 -1.29 -5.82
C PHE A 77 -24.41 -0.64 -4.59
N PRO A 78 -24.38 -1.31 -3.42
CA PRO A 78 -23.76 -0.74 -2.22
C PRO A 78 -22.29 -0.33 -2.50
N PRO A 79 -21.90 0.94 -2.24
CA PRO A 79 -20.65 1.51 -2.76
C PRO A 79 -19.37 0.82 -2.26
N PHE A 80 -19.43 0.09 -1.15
CA PHE A 80 -18.27 -0.58 -0.56
C PHE A 80 -18.38 -2.12 -0.61
N SER A 81 -19.29 -2.65 -1.43
CA SER A 81 -19.48 -4.10 -1.59
C SER A 81 -18.53 -4.76 -2.58
N ALA A 82 -17.93 -3.98 -3.49
CA ALA A 82 -17.21 -4.49 -4.66
C ALA A 82 -18.06 -5.46 -5.49
N THR A 83 -19.34 -5.13 -5.71
CA THR A 83 -20.27 -5.95 -6.48
C THR A 83 -19.76 -6.16 -7.90
N ARG A 84 -19.85 -7.40 -8.39
CA ARG A 84 -19.45 -7.78 -9.76
C ARG A 84 -20.70 -8.04 -10.57
N ASP A 85 -20.90 -7.27 -11.63
CA ASP A 85 -22.04 -7.41 -12.52
C ASP A 85 -21.68 -6.96 -13.94
N GLY A 86 -22.19 -7.65 -14.97
CA GLY A 86 -21.97 -7.29 -16.37
C GLY A 86 -20.50 -7.22 -16.84
N GLY A 87 -19.56 -7.86 -16.13
CA GLY A 87 -18.12 -7.75 -16.41
C GLY A 87 -17.43 -6.57 -15.73
N TYR A 88 -18.14 -5.80 -14.91
CA TYR A 88 -17.64 -4.65 -14.17
C TYR A 88 -17.57 -4.93 -12.66
N VAL A 89 -16.70 -4.18 -11.96
CA VAL A 89 -16.66 -4.13 -10.49
C VAL A 89 -17.19 -2.76 -10.06
N TYR A 90 -18.28 -2.75 -9.31
CA TYR A 90 -18.89 -1.54 -8.79
C TYR A 90 -18.43 -1.29 -7.36
N GLY A 91 -17.72 -0.19 -7.15
CA GLY A 91 -17.37 0.27 -5.82
C GLY A 91 -16.68 1.64 -5.81
N ARG A 92 -16.90 2.41 -4.75
CA ARG A 92 -16.12 3.61 -4.46
C ARG A 92 -14.69 3.17 -4.16
N GLY A 93 -13.74 3.76 -4.86
CA GLY A 93 -12.36 3.30 -4.82
C GLY A 93 -11.94 2.46 -6.02
N ALA A 94 -12.88 1.93 -6.82
CA ALA A 94 -12.54 0.90 -7.81
C ALA A 94 -11.62 1.40 -8.94
N ILE A 95 -11.82 2.64 -9.40
CA ILE A 95 -10.98 3.31 -10.41
C ILE A 95 -10.10 4.41 -9.77
N ASP A 96 -10.55 4.94 -8.65
CA ASP A 96 -9.95 6.08 -7.97
C ASP A 96 -9.86 5.73 -6.47
N ASP A 97 -8.77 5.13 -6.00
CA ASP A 97 -7.52 4.78 -6.77
C ASP A 97 -7.01 3.36 -6.44
N LYS A 98 -7.92 2.49 -6.01
CA LYS A 98 -7.53 1.17 -5.48
C LYS A 98 -7.11 0.19 -6.55
N ASP A 99 -7.52 0.35 -7.80
CA ASP A 99 -6.97 -0.41 -8.92
C ASP A 99 -5.47 -0.14 -9.08
N ASN A 100 -5.03 1.11 -9.03
CA ASN A 100 -3.61 1.47 -9.09
C ASN A 100 -2.85 0.98 -7.85
N VAL A 101 -3.42 1.10 -6.64
CA VAL A 101 -2.83 0.50 -5.43
C VAL A 101 -2.58 -0.99 -5.62
N VAL A 102 -3.59 -1.72 -6.11
CA VAL A 102 -3.49 -3.18 -6.31
C VAL A 102 -2.52 -3.51 -7.43
N ALA A 103 -2.53 -2.79 -8.55
CA ALA A 103 -1.63 -3.01 -9.68
C ALA A 103 -0.16 -2.80 -9.28
N ALA A 104 0.13 -1.72 -8.55
CA ALA A 104 1.47 -1.42 -8.05
C ALA A 104 1.94 -2.47 -7.03
N LEU A 105 1.08 -2.87 -6.08
CA LEU A 105 1.40 -3.92 -5.11
C LEU A 105 1.64 -5.27 -5.80
N MET A 106 0.80 -5.65 -6.77
CA MET A 106 0.97 -6.88 -7.53
C MET A 106 2.27 -6.88 -8.33
N THR A 107 2.64 -5.74 -8.91
CA THR A 107 3.94 -5.57 -9.58
C THR A 107 5.10 -5.88 -8.63
N MET A 108 5.09 -5.29 -7.42
CA MET A 108 6.10 -5.57 -6.39
C MET A 108 6.16 -7.05 -6.00
N LEU A 109 4.99 -7.68 -5.79
CA LEU A 109 4.91 -9.10 -5.45
C LEU A 109 5.45 -9.99 -6.57
N MET A 110 5.14 -9.69 -7.82
CA MET A 110 5.64 -10.44 -8.97
C MET A 110 7.16 -10.31 -9.13
N LEU A 111 7.70 -9.08 -9.09
CA LEU A 111 9.15 -8.85 -9.14
C LEU A 111 9.89 -9.65 -8.05
N LYS A 112 9.34 -9.67 -6.83
CA LYS A 112 9.92 -10.42 -5.72
C LYS A 112 9.80 -11.94 -5.89
N ARG A 113 8.62 -12.45 -6.24
CA ARG A 113 8.35 -13.89 -6.37
C ARG A 113 9.11 -14.53 -7.54
N LEU A 114 9.27 -13.79 -8.63
CA LEU A 114 10.00 -14.23 -9.83
C LEU A 114 11.50 -13.98 -9.73
N ASN A 115 11.99 -13.39 -8.63
CA ASN A 115 13.40 -13.04 -8.41
C ASN A 115 14.01 -12.25 -9.58
N VAL A 116 13.26 -11.27 -10.10
CA VAL A 116 13.70 -10.45 -11.25
C VAL A 116 14.92 -9.62 -10.83
N PRO A 117 16.04 -9.67 -11.57
CA PRO A 117 17.18 -8.81 -11.30
C PRO A 117 16.84 -7.35 -11.63
N LEU A 118 17.05 -6.44 -10.67
CA LEU A 118 16.70 -5.03 -10.80
C LEU A 118 17.95 -4.15 -10.90
N ASP A 119 17.98 -3.26 -11.89
CA ASP A 119 19.06 -2.27 -12.06
C ASP A 119 18.82 -0.96 -11.28
N ARG A 120 17.68 -0.86 -10.58
CA ARG A 120 17.27 0.25 -9.71
C ARG A 120 16.40 -0.24 -8.57
N ASP A 121 16.29 0.54 -7.52
CA ASP A 121 15.28 0.31 -6.49
C ASP A 121 13.88 0.52 -7.07
N VAL A 122 12.95 -0.36 -6.72
CA VAL A 122 11.51 -0.15 -6.96
C VAL A 122 10.85 0.08 -5.61
N ILE A 123 10.20 1.22 -5.47
CA ILE A 123 9.57 1.69 -4.24
C ILE A 123 8.07 1.73 -4.48
N PHE A 124 7.31 1.13 -3.59
CA PHE A 124 5.86 1.24 -3.54
C PHE A 124 5.45 2.18 -2.42
N LEU A 125 4.48 3.05 -2.68
CA LEU A 125 3.91 3.98 -1.72
C LEU A 125 2.39 3.99 -1.86
N ALA A 126 1.70 3.58 -0.80
CA ALA A 126 0.27 3.75 -0.63
C ALA A 126 0.03 4.95 0.30
N GLU A 127 -0.47 6.05 -0.25
CA GLU A 127 -0.78 7.28 0.48
C GLU A 127 -2.19 7.24 1.10
N ALA A 128 -2.41 7.91 2.24
CA ALA A 128 -3.66 7.85 2.99
C ALA A 128 -4.47 9.17 3.04
N GLY A 129 -4.10 10.18 2.24
CA GLY A 129 -4.60 11.54 2.42
C GLY A 129 -4.88 12.37 1.17
N ASP A 130 -4.82 11.78 -0.02
CA ASP A 130 -4.84 12.52 -1.28
C ASP A 130 -6.17 13.29 -1.49
N GLU A 131 -7.29 12.58 -1.30
CA GLU A 131 -8.66 13.07 -1.57
C GLU A 131 -9.17 14.09 -0.55
N GLY A 132 -8.59 14.07 0.66
CA GLY A 132 -9.05 14.90 1.78
C GLY A 132 -8.23 16.15 2.00
N THR A 133 -6.93 15.98 2.24
CA THR A 133 -6.02 17.09 2.52
C THR A 133 -4.58 16.61 2.45
N THR A 134 -3.73 17.34 1.72
CA THR A 134 -2.28 17.10 1.67
C THR A 134 -1.60 17.18 3.05
N ARG A 135 -2.27 17.76 4.06
CA ARG A 135 -1.78 17.84 5.44
C ARG A 135 -1.73 16.48 6.15
N VAL A 136 -2.42 15.47 5.64
CA VAL A 136 -2.41 14.09 6.15
C VAL A 136 -1.81 13.10 5.15
N GLY A 137 -1.19 13.61 4.08
CA GLY A 137 -0.59 12.85 2.97
C GLY A 137 0.94 12.84 2.99
N ILE A 138 1.56 12.76 1.82
CA ILE A 138 3.00 12.92 1.61
C ILE A 138 3.36 14.41 1.67
N GLN A 139 4.34 14.78 2.50
CA GLN A 139 4.97 16.11 2.54
C GLN A 139 6.45 16.00 2.19
#